data_AF-A0A2E1S4Q0-F1
#
_entry.id   AF-A0A2E1S4Q0-F1
#
_cell.length_a   1.000
_cell.length_b   1.000
_cell.length_c   1.000
_cell.angle_alpha   90.00
_cell.angle_beta   90.00
_cell.angle_gamma   90.00
#
_symmetry.space_group_name_H-M   'P 1'
#
loop_
_entity.id
_entity.type
_entity.pdbx_description
1 polymer ?
#
loop_
_entity_poly.entity_id
_entity_poly.type
_entity_poly.pdbx_seq_one_letter_code
_entity_poly.pdbx_strand_id
1 'polypeptide(L)'
;FGGSGFDIACAQAKGPLTYTRNNYSPYVKSVELNYPFIENLFFVHLNKKKDSQKAVAGFDLNKVEVSVISQISKLTELMINCNDQDDFNLYLKTHEKIIGSILNRRTVQEVFFSDFEGIVKSLGAWGGDFVLVSGNKESPNYFKKLGYPTIISFKEMIL
;
A
#
# COMPACT_ATOMS: atom_id res chain seq x y z
N PHE A 1 7.44 -21.93 -9.46
CA PHE A 1 7.09 -20.50 -9.48
C PHE A 1 5.63 -20.37 -9.06
N GLY A 2 5.36 -19.85 -7.86
CA GLY A 2 4.04 -19.90 -7.20
C GLY A 2 3.46 -18.53 -6.84
N GLY A 3 3.81 -17.48 -7.58
CA GLY A 3 3.26 -16.14 -7.38
C GLY A 3 1.78 -16.06 -7.76
N SER A 4 1.10 -15.00 -7.31
CA SER A 4 -0.33 -14.80 -7.59
C SER A 4 -0.63 -14.55 -9.08
N GLY A 5 0.35 -14.05 -9.85
CA GLY A 5 0.16 -13.51 -11.20
C GLY A 5 -0.13 -12.01 -11.23
N PHE A 6 -0.19 -11.35 -10.05
CA PHE A 6 -0.44 -9.91 -9.93
C PHE A 6 0.62 -9.07 -10.63
N ASP A 7 1.90 -9.37 -10.42
CA ASP A 7 3.00 -8.60 -11.02
C ASP A 7 2.97 -8.64 -12.56
N ILE A 8 2.51 -9.77 -13.15
CA ILE A 8 2.33 -9.91 -14.60
C ILE A 8 1.18 -9.02 -15.08
N ALA A 9 0.06 -8.99 -14.35
CA ALA A 9 -1.06 -8.11 -14.67
C ALA A 9 -0.64 -6.64 -14.61
N CYS A 10 0.14 -6.24 -13.59
CA CYS A 10 0.69 -4.89 -13.49
C CYS A 10 1.65 -4.56 -14.65
N ALA A 11 2.54 -5.48 -15.04
CA ALA A 11 3.49 -5.26 -16.13
C ALA A 11 2.83 -5.06 -17.51
N GLN A 12 1.61 -5.56 -17.70
CA GLN A 12 0.84 -5.42 -18.94
C GLN A 12 -0.17 -4.28 -18.90
N ALA A 13 -0.41 -3.69 -17.73
CA ALA A 13 -1.39 -2.65 -17.55
C ALA A 13 -0.88 -1.29 -18.04
N LYS A 14 -1.83 -0.45 -18.47
CA LYS A 14 -1.57 0.94 -18.89
C LYS A 14 -1.87 1.96 -17.80
N GLY A 15 -2.13 1.50 -16.58
CA GLY A 15 -2.57 2.33 -15.47
C GLY A 15 -3.03 1.49 -14.28
N PRO A 16 -3.60 2.14 -13.25
CA PRO A 16 -4.08 1.47 -12.05
C PRO A 16 -5.11 0.37 -12.34
N LEU A 17 -5.08 -0.70 -11.54
CA LEU A 17 -6.01 -1.82 -11.66
C LEU A 17 -6.35 -2.41 -10.29
N THR A 18 -7.49 -3.09 -10.23
CA THR A 18 -7.77 -4.09 -9.20
C THR A 18 -7.57 -5.49 -9.78
N TYR A 19 -7.17 -6.41 -8.91
CA TYR A 19 -6.86 -7.79 -9.28
C TYR A 19 -7.49 -8.76 -8.29
N THR A 20 -8.19 -9.76 -8.80
CA THR A 20 -8.74 -10.85 -8.01
C THR A 20 -8.36 -12.19 -8.63
N ARG A 21 -7.74 -13.08 -7.84
CA ARG A 21 -7.41 -14.44 -8.26
C ARG A 21 -8.62 -15.36 -8.08
N ASN A 22 -9.06 -16.03 -9.14
CA ASN A 22 -10.22 -16.94 -9.19
C ASN A 22 -9.89 -18.27 -9.92
N ASN A 23 -8.82 -18.94 -9.46
CA ASN A 23 -8.28 -20.20 -9.98
C ASN A 23 -7.65 -20.13 -11.39
N TYR A 24 -8.45 -19.95 -12.45
CA TYR A 24 -7.98 -20.18 -13.83
C TYR A 24 -7.70 -18.91 -14.64
N SER A 25 -8.49 -17.83 -14.45
CA SER A 25 -8.35 -16.58 -15.22
C SER A 25 -8.61 -15.37 -14.32
N PRO A 26 -7.56 -14.72 -13.78
CA PRO A 26 -7.74 -13.66 -12.82
C PRO A 26 -8.63 -12.55 -13.36
N TYR A 27 -9.50 -12.03 -12.49
CA TYR A 27 -10.30 -10.87 -12.81
C TYR A 27 -9.47 -9.61 -12.61
N VAL A 28 -9.18 -8.92 -13.71
CA VAL A 28 -8.40 -7.67 -13.75
C VAL A 28 -9.33 -6.58 -14.23
N LYS A 29 -9.45 -5.50 -13.46
CA LYS A 29 -10.28 -4.34 -13.79
C LYS A 29 -9.43 -3.08 -13.72
N SER A 30 -9.29 -2.36 -14.82
CA SER A 30 -8.67 -1.04 -14.82
C SER A 30 -9.50 -0.06 -14.00
N VAL A 31 -8.83 0.81 -13.26
CA VAL A 31 -9.45 1.87 -12.46
C VAL A 31 -8.73 3.19 -12.71
N GLU A 32 -9.44 4.28 -12.46
CA GLU A 32 -8.91 5.64 -12.56
C GLU A 32 -8.80 6.21 -11.16
N LEU A 33 -7.65 6.80 -10.82
CA LEU A 33 -7.37 7.34 -9.49
C LEU A 33 -7.31 8.86 -9.55
N ASN A 34 -8.47 9.49 -9.43
CA ASN A 34 -8.64 10.95 -9.57
C ASN A 34 -8.70 11.66 -8.22
N TYR A 35 -7.72 11.41 -7.34
CA TYR A 35 -7.71 12.01 -6.01
C TYR A 35 -7.48 13.53 -6.10
N PRO A 36 -8.37 14.36 -5.51
CA PRO A 36 -8.17 15.81 -5.50
C PRO A 36 -6.97 16.24 -4.64
N PHE A 37 -6.49 15.34 -3.77
CA PHE A 37 -5.35 15.52 -2.88
C PHE A 37 -4.09 14.77 -3.37
N ILE A 38 -4.03 14.34 -4.63
CA ILE A 38 -2.93 13.51 -5.17
C ILE A 38 -1.53 14.13 -4.99
N GLU A 39 -1.42 15.46 -4.92
CA GLU A 39 -0.16 16.19 -4.69
C GLU A 39 0.42 15.99 -3.29
N ASN A 40 -0.40 15.51 -2.35
CA ASN A 40 -0.01 15.21 -0.98
C ASN A 40 0.37 13.73 -0.79
N LEU A 41 0.43 12.96 -1.88
CA LEU A 41 0.75 11.54 -1.88
C LEU A 41 2.17 11.30 -2.43
N PHE A 42 2.95 10.49 -1.72
CA PHE A 42 4.34 10.22 -2.06
C PHE A 42 4.71 8.75 -1.88
N PHE A 43 5.64 8.27 -2.68
CA PHE A 43 6.32 7.01 -2.50
C PHE A 43 7.70 7.27 -1.89
N VAL A 44 7.94 6.75 -0.68
CA VAL A 44 9.23 6.91 0.02
C VAL A 44 9.96 5.58 0.03
N HIS A 45 11.21 5.57 -0.45
CA HIS A 45 12.05 4.38 -0.39
C HIS A 45 12.73 4.25 0.97
N LEU A 46 12.50 3.15 1.68
CA LEU A 46 13.02 2.87 3.01
C LEU A 46 14.48 2.40 3.03
N ASN A 47 15.14 2.27 1.88
CA ASN A 47 16.52 1.74 1.75
C ASN A 47 16.71 0.38 2.44
N LYS A 48 15.63 -0.39 2.59
CA LYS A 48 15.61 -1.69 3.28
C LYS A 48 15.06 -2.73 2.33
N LYS A 49 15.94 -3.59 1.82
CA LYS A 49 15.52 -4.74 1.04
C LYS A 49 14.86 -5.76 1.96
N LYS A 50 13.64 -6.19 1.62
CA LYS A 50 12.97 -7.32 2.29
C LYS A 50 12.99 -8.55 1.38
N ASP A 51 13.23 -9.70 1.98
CA ASP A 51 13.12 -10.98 1.30
C ASP A 51 11.65 -11.38 1.21
N SER A 52 11.04 -11.19 0.03
CA SER A 52 9.64 -11.48 -0.23
C SER A 52 9.32 -12.98 -0.09
N GLN A 53 10.26 -13.87 -0.37
CA GLN A 53 10.05 -15.32 -0.25
C GLN A 53 9.88 -15.73 1.21
N LYS A 54 10.71 -15.16 2.10
CA LYS A 54 10.55 -15.37 3.55
C LYS A 54 9.27 -14.76 4.10
N ALA A 55 8.86 -13.60 3.58
CA ALA A 55 7.60 -12.97 4.00
C ALA A 55 6.38 -13.83 3.64
N VAL A 56 6.38 -14.44 2.45
CA VAL A 56 5.31 -15.34 2.00
C VAL A 56 5.33 -16.67 2.77
N ALA A 57 6.51 -17.26 3.01
CA ALA A 57 6.63 -18.54 3.73
C ALA A 57 6.11 -18.47 5.17
N GLY A 58 6.19 -17.29 5.81
CA GLY A 58 5.65 -17.07 7.16
C GLY A 58 4.17 -16.70 7.20
N PHE A 59 3.49 -16.59 6.05
CA PHE A 59 2.09 -16.20 5.97
C PHE A 59 1.17 -17.42 5.99
N ASP A 60 0.38 -17.56 7.06
CA ASP A 60 -0.58 -18.64 7.19
C ASP A 60 -1.93 -18.23 6.59
N LEU A 61 -2.20 -18.72 5.37
CA LEU A 61 -3.43 -18.46 4.64
C LEU A 61 -4.69 -18.96 5.39
N ASN A 62 -4.56 -19.96 6.25
CA ASN A 62 -5.69 -20.50 7.01
C ASN A 62 -6.19 -19.53 8.09
N LYS A 63 -5.39 -18.52 8.44
CA LYS A 63 -5.78 -17.46 9.39
C LYS A 63 -6.53 -16.31 8.73
N VAL A 64 -6.69 -16.32 7.41
CA VAL A 64 -7.37 -15.24 6.69
C VAL A 64 -8.84 -15.62 6.52
N GLU A 65 -9.68 -15.04 7.37
CA GLU A 65 -11.13 -15.21 7.26
C GLU A 65 -11.71 -14.50 6.03
N VAL A 66 -12.79 -15.06 5.47
CA VAL A 66 -13.53 -14.44 4.36
C VAL A 66 -14.07 -13.05 4.73
N SER A 67 -14.43 -12.86 6.00
CA SER A 67 -14.85 -11.58 6.58
C SER A 67 -13.76 -10.50 6.42
N VAL A 68 -12.50 -10.86 6.68
CA VAL A 68 -11.33 -9.99 6.57
C VAL A 68 -11.05 -9.64 5.11
N ILE A 69 -11.15 -10.63 4.21
CA ILE A 69 -11.03 -10.39 2.76
C ILE A 69 -12.08 -9.36 2.32
N SER A 70 -13.34 -9.55 2.72
CA SER A 70 -14.44 -8.63 2.39
C SER A 70 -14.19 -7.20 2.93
N GLN A 71 -13.68 -7.06 4.15
CA GLN A 71 -13.32 -5.77 4.73
C GLN A 71 -12.20 -5.08 3.95
N ILE A 72 -11.12 -5.80 3.62
CA ILE A 72 -10.01 -5.25 2.82
C ILE A 72 -10.48 -4.87 1.41
N SER A 73 -11.30 -5.70 0.76
CA SER A 73 -11.90 -5.36 -0.53
C SER A 73 -12.75 -4.10 -0.45
N LYS A 74 -13.56 -3.94 0.62
CA LYS A 74 -14.37 -2.74 0.82
C LYS A 74 -13.50 -1.50 1.02
N LEU A 75 -12.43 -1.60 1.80
CA LEU A 75 -11.47 -0.49 1.99
C LEU A 75 -10.79 -0.11 0.68
N THR A 76 -10.42 -1.09 -0.16
CA THR A 76 -9.86 -0.83 -1.49
C THR A 76 -10.82 -0.03 -2.37
N GLU A 77 -12.10 -0.42 -2.43
CA GLU A 77 -13.12 0.33 -3.19
C GLU A 77 -13.36 1.74 -2.61
N LEU A 78 -13.35 1.89 -1.28
CA LEU A 78 -13.46 3.20 -0.63
C LEU A 78 -12.27 4.10 -0.97
N MET A 79 -11.05 3.55 -0.95
CA MET A 79 -9.83 4.28 -1.31
C MET A 79 -9.86 4.72 -2.77
N ILE A 80 -10.22 3.84 -3.70
CA ILE A 80 -10.29 4.14 -5.15
C ILE A 80 -11.23 5.33 -5.43
N ASN A 81 -12.37 5.40 -4.76
CA ASN A 81 -13.41 6.41 -5.00
C ASN A 81 -13.33 7.60 -4.02
N CYS A 82 -12.22 7.76 -3.29
CA CYS A 82 -12.11 8.75 -2.23
C CYS A 82 -11.85 10.15 -2.77
N ASN A 83 -12.59 11.14 -2.27
CA ASN A 83 -12.46 12.55 -2.66
C ASN A 83 -11.99 13.46 -1.50
N ASP A 84 -11.74 12.89 -0.32
CA ASP A 84 -11.30 13.61 0.86
C ASP A 84 -10.05 12.93 1.46
N GLN A 85 -9.05 13.72 1.83
CA GLN A 85 -7.78 13.17 2.28
C GLN A 85 -7.87 12.58 3.69
N ASP A 86 -8.72 13.13 4.55
CA ASP A 86 -8.86 12.63 5.93
C ASP A 86 -9.59 11.29 5.96
N ASP A 87 -10.61 11.13 5.11
CA ASP A 87 -11.24 9.83 4.86
C ASP A 87 -10.24 8.83 4.29
N PHE A 88 -9.44 9.22 3.29
CA PHE A 88 -8.40 8.37 2.71
C PHE A 88 -7.38 7.94 3.77
N ASN A 89 -6.97 8.86 4.65
CA ASN A 89 -6.08 8.59 5.78
C ASN A 89 -6.70 7.57 6.75
N LEU A 90 -7.99 7.70 7.06
CA LEU A 90 -8.72 6.74 7.89
C LEU A 90 -8.76 5.34 7.25
N TYR A 91 -9.02 5.27 5.94
CA TYR A 91 -9.06 3.99 5.20
C TYR A 91 -7.69 3.32 5.16
N LEU A 92 -6.62 4.06 4.88
CA LEU A 92 -5.24 3.56 4.92
C LEU A 92 -4.85 3.05 6.30
N LYS A 93 -5.17 3.83 7.36
CA LYS A 93 -4.89 3.44 8.75
C LYS A 93 -5.62 2.17 9.15
N THR A 94 -6.88 2.05 8.75
CA THR A 94 -7.70 0.87 9.04
C THR A 94 -7.16 -0.35 8.29
N HIS A 95 -6.81 -0.18 7.01
CA HIS A 95 -6.19 -1.22 6.20
C HIS A 95 -4.88 -1.73 6.84
N GLU A 96 -3.97 -0.82 7.22
CA GLU A 96 -2.70 -1.22 7.86
C GLU A 96 -2.92 -1.93 9.19
N LYS A 97 -3.88 -1.50 10.01
CA LYS A 97 -4.19 -2.20 11.27
C LYS A 97 -4.69 -3.63 11.04
N ILE A 98 -5.60 -3.82 10.08
CA ILE A 98 -6.13 -5.16 9.76
C ILE A 98 -4.99 -6.06 9.27
N ILE A 99 -4.21 -5.63 8.27
CA ILE A 99 -3.10 -6.44 7.74
C ILE A 99 -2.02 -6.68 8.80
N GLY A 100 -1.67 -5.66 9.59
CA GLY A 100 -0.72 -5.80 10.70
C GLY A 100 -1.15 -6.86 11.71
N SER A 101 -2.45 -6.91 12.04
CA SER A 101 -3.02 -7.94 12.92
C SER A 101 -2.89 -9.35 12.32
N ILE A 102 -3.19 -9.53 11.03
CA ILE A 102 -3.05 -10.84 10.36
C ILE A 102 -1.58 -11.29 10.36
N LEU A 103 -0.67 -10.35 10.11
CA LEU A 103 0.78 -10.60 10.07
C LEU A 103 1.41 -10.70 11.47
N ASN A 104 0.64 -10.42 12.53
CA ASN A 104 1.15 -10.26 13.90
C ASN A 104 2.34 -9.28 13.98
N ARG A 105 2.18 -8.10 13.37
CA ARG A 105 3.20 -7.04 13.29
C ARG A 105 2.59 -5.67 13.56
N ARG A 106 3.37 -4.81 14.21
CA ARG A 106 3.08 -3.37 14.25
C ARG A 106 3.16 -2.77 12.84
N THR A 107 2.40 -1.70 12.62
CA THR A 107 2.42 -0.96 11.36
C THR A 107 3.77 -0.33 11.10
N VAL A 108 4.10 -0.08 9.83
CA VAL A 108 5.35 0.59 9.45
C VAL A 108 5.45 1.98 10.09
N GLN A 109 4.32 2.69 10.17
CA GLN A 109 4.23 3.99 10.85
C GLN A 109 4.59 3.89 12.34
N GLU A 110 3.97 2.96 13.08
CA GLU A 110 4.25 2.79 14.53
C GLU A 110 5.71 2.40 14.83
N VAL A 111 6.40 1.76 13.89
CA VAL A 111 7.78 1.31 14.09
C VAL A 111 8.80 2.36 13.68
N PHE A 112 8.57 3.11 12.61
CA PHE A 112 9.58 3.99 12.02
C PHE A 112 9.21 5.47 11.97
N PHE A 113 7.92 5.83 12.09
CA PHE A 113 7.41 7.17 11.81
C PHE A 113 6.26 7.55 12.76
N SER A 114 6.41 7.24 14.05
CA SER A 114 5.35 7.42 15.05
C SER A 114 4.96 8.88 15.27
N ASP A 115 5.87 9.80 14.97
CA ASP A 115 5.75 11.26 15.08
C ASP A 115 5.38 11.94 13.75
N PHE A 116 5.21 11.18 12.66
CA PHE A 116 4.81 11.75 11.38
C PHE A 116 3.35 12.20 11.39
N GLU A 117 3.12 13.49 11.11
CA GLU A 117 1.79 14.08 10.95
C GLU A 117 1.23 13.74 9.56
N GLY A 118 0.67 12.54 9.45
CA GLY A 118 0.08 11.97 8.24
C GLY A 118 -0.09 10.46 8.37
N ILE A 119 -0.22 9.74 7.25
CA ILE A 119 -0.33 8.28 7.22
C ILE A 119 0.78 7.67 6.37
N VAL A 120 1.42 6.63 6.91
CA VAL A 120 2.40 5.79 6.20
C VAL A 120 1.83 4.39 6.05
N LYS A 121 1.60 3.99 4.80
CA LYS A 121 1.07 2.69 4.41
C LYS A 121 2.16 1.83 3.76
N SER A 122 2.31 0.59 4.23
CA SER A 122 3.22 -0.38 3.61
C SER A 122 2.82 -0.78 2.19
N LEU A 123 3.83 -1.02 1.33
CA LEU A 123 3.68 -1.60 -0.01
C LEU A 123 4.53 -2.88 -0.11
N GLY A 124 4.02 -3.90 -0.79
CA GLY A 124 4.70 -5.18 -0.95
C GLY A 124 4.92 -5.93 0.37
N ALA A 125 6.14 -6.43 0.60
CA ALA A 125 6.48 -7.38 1.68
C ALA A 125 6.66 -6.74 3.08
N TRP A 126 5.81 -5.76 3.45
CA TRP A 126 5.70 -5.11 4.76
C TRP A 126 7.00 -4.55 5.35
N GLY A 127 7.22 -3.24 5.18
CA GLY A 127 8.33 -2.51 5.81
C GLY A 127 9.68 -2.69 5.10
N GLY A 128 9.65 -2.81 3.77
CA GLY A 128 10.81 -2.76 2.88
C GLY A 128 10.50 -1.97 1.62
N ASP A 129 11.52 -1.73 0.81
CA ASP A 129 11.48 -1.01 -0.46
C ASP A 129 10.69 0.30 -0.34
N PHE A 130 9.43 0.36 -0.78
CA PHE A 130 8.62 1.58 -0.74
C PHE A 130 7.49 1.55 0.28
N VAL A 131 7.12 2.74 0.74
CA VAL A 131 5.85 3.01 1.45
C VAL A 131 5.08 4.08 0.68
N LEU A 132 3.74 4.01 0.77
CA LEU A 132 2.87 5.11 0.36
C LEU A 132 2.68 6.04 1.56
N VAL A 133 2.87 7.33 1.33
CA VAL A 133 2.68 8.39 2.31
C VAL A 133 1.52 9.26 1.86
N SER A 134 0.59 9.53 2.77
CA SER A 134 -0.39 10.61 2.64
C SER A 134 -0.09 11.66 3.70
N GLY A 135 0.21 12.88 3.27
CA GLY A 135 0.64 13.95 4.17
C GLY A 135 0.39 15.33 3.58
N ASN A 136 1.43 16.14 3.45
CA ASN A 136 1.35 17.49 2.90
C ASN A 136 2.64 17.84 2.14
N LYS A 137 2.75 19.08 1.66
CA LYS A 137 3.90 19.57 0.89
C LYS A 137 5.23 19.51 1.65
N GLU A 138 5.23 19.51 2.98
CA GLU A 138 6.43 19.41 3.81
C GLU A 138 6.82 17.96 4.13
N SER A 139 5.94 16.99 3.88
CA SER A 139 6.23 15.57 4.16
C SER A 139 7.54 15.09 3.53
N PRO A 140 7.91 15.45 2.28
CA PRO A 140 9.19 15.06 1.72
C PRO A 140 10.40 15.51 2.56
N ASN A 141 10.33 16.70 3.17
CA ASN A 141 11.41 17.23 4.00
C ASN A 141 11.58 16.41 5.28
N TYR A 142 10.48 15.95 5.88
CA TYR A 142 10.49 15.07 7.04
C TYR A 142 11.26 13.76 6.73
N PHE A 143 10.91 13.06 5.65
CA PHE A 143 11.57 11.78 5.30
C PHE A 143 13.05 11.98 4.89
N LYS A 144 13.38 13.06 4.18
CA LYS A 144 14.77 13.39 3.83
C LYS A 144 15.62 13.60 5.09
N LYS A 145 15.12 14.33 6.09
CA LYS A 145 15.82 14.55 7.37
C LYS A 145 16.07 13.25 8.14
N LEU A 146 15.20 12.27 7.98
CA LEU A 146 15.36 10.93 8.56
C LEU A 146 16.29 10.00 7.76
N GLY A 147 16.88 10.46 6.64
CA GLY A 147 17.80 9.68 5.83
C GLY A 147 17.14 8.84 4.73
N TYR A 148 15.91 9.21 4.32
CA TYR A 148 15.21 8.61 3.17
C TYR A 148 15.19 9.59 1.99
N PRO A 149 16.26 9.67 1.18
CA PRO A 149 16.42 10.70 0.16
C PRO A 149 15.54 10.48 -1.08
N THR A 150 15.16 9.24 -1.36
CA THR A 150 14.38 8.87 -2.55
C THR A 150 12.89 8.98 -2.25
N ILE A 151 12.28 10.02 -2.79
CA ILE A 151 10.86 10.35 -2.64
C ILE A 151 10.32 10.69 -4.02
N ILE A 152 9.28 9.97 -4.44
CA ILE A 152 8.65 10.10 -5.76
C ILE A 152 7.22 10.56 -5.54
N SER A 153 6.76 11.58 -6.27
CA SER A 153 5.36 12.02 -6.15
C SER A 153 4.42 10.94 -6.71
N PHE A 154 3.18 10.89 -6.22
CA PHE A 154 2.23 9.89 -6.71
C PHE A 154 2.01 10.01 -8.22
N LYS A 155 1.90 11.25 -8.73
CA LYS A 155 1.76 11.55 -10.17
C LYS A 155 2.92 11.01 -11.01
N GLU A 156 4.15 11.16 -10.54
CA GLU A 156 5.33 10.65 -11.27
C GLU A 156 5.37 9.12 -11.32
N MET A 157 4.88 8.45 -10.28
CA MET A 157 4.92 6.99 -10.20
C MET A 157 3.86 6.32 -11.08
N ILE A 158 2.67 6.92 -11.20
CA ILE A 158 1.54 6.29 -11.88
C ILE A 158 1.51 6.48 -13.41
N LEU A 159 2.40 7.32 -13.97
CA LEU A 159 2.57 7.68 -15.39
C LEU A 159 1.29 7.70 -16.23
#